data_AF-A0A7J3BHF8-F1
#
_entry.id   AF-A0A7J3BHF8-F1
#
_cell.length_a   1.000
_cell.length_b   1.000
_cell.length_c   1.000
_cell.angle_alpha   90.00
_cell.angle_beta   90.00
_cell.angle_gamma   90.00
#
_symmetry.space_group_name_H-M   'P 1'
#
loop_
_entity.id
_entity.type
_entity.pdbx_description
1 polymer ?
#
loop_
_entity_poly.entity_id
_entity_poly.type
_entity_poly.pdbx_seq_one_letter_code
_entity_poly.pdbx_strand_id
1 'polypeptide(L)'
;MSLQQKLNKVQFTSRSDLTGITGKLEVILRLIDNIHVGSGELKLKFRDSTVVKRLAQDLISKKDIVRVGIEASNLMFIEQALVRVGGKVCIPGSTIKGLIRSRLELMAGKRGNDIIASACLSSAVPPPPKPPPIGSPGWRHARIWDKAISVLRESESYLEEEVIVDLCPICNLFGAPHIMSRVFFSDFYCGDGCDISECVFTEYGMRLEILRPNTVLKGNIVLRGVTLEELGLLLIGIGFDGTEFKPILIGRMKYAAEGFGKARFEVSKFVVSEYSINYLKSIDIELKRIDHHIVIDDGLRRLLSIAFNEARKKFPDIEPFSEAEEKDRLATNLNLRRCSA
;
A
#
# COMPACT_ATOMS: atom_id res chain seq x y z
N MET A 1 -28.73 -14.59 10.15
CA MET A 1 -27.54 -15.45 10.33
C MET A 1 -26.37 -14.77 9.65
N SER A 2 -25.36 -14.34 10.40
CA SER A 2 -24.12 -13.84 9.80
C SER A 2 -23.39 -15.01 9.16
N LEU A 3 -23.11 -14.91 7.86
CA LEU A 3 -22.29 -15.87 7.13
C LEU A 3 -20.87 -15.77 7.71
N GLN A 4 -20.37 -16.84 8.33
CA GLN A 4 -19.01 -16.93 8.85
C GLN A 4 -18.17 -17.77 7.89
N GLN A 5 -17.05 -17.23 7.43
CA GLN A 5 -16.12 -17.94 6.55
C GLN A 5 -14.98 -18.59 7.33
N LYS A 6 -14.73 -19.87 6.99
CA LYS A 6 -13.57 -20.63 7.48
C LYS A 6 -12.28 -20.10 6.88
N LEU A 7 -11.20 -20.20 7.63
CA LEU A 7 -9.87 -19.77 7.21
C LEU A 7 -9.04 -20.93 6.64
N ASN A 8 -8.37 -20.69 5.52
CA ASN A 8 -7.37 -21.61 4.98
C ASN A 8 -6.11 -21.38 5.77
N LYS A 9 -5.72 -22.37 6.58
CA LYS A 9 -4.49 -22.31 7.35
C LYS A 9 -3.40 -23.14 6.68
N VAL A 10 -2.19 -22.62 6.75
CA VAL A 10 -0.97 -23.28 6.31
C VAL A 10 -0.05 -23.43 7.51
N GLN A 11 0.73 -24.51 7.50
CA GLN A 11 1.72 -24.73 8.53
C GLN A 11 2.71 -23.56 8.59
N PHE A 12 3.07 -23.14 9.79
CA PHE A 12 4.06 -22.10 10.02
C PHE A 12 5.38 -22.45 9.33
N THR A 13 5.89 -21.52 8.52
CA THR A 13 7.20 -21.67 7.88
C THR A 13 8.30 -21.15 8.81
N SER A 14 9.29 -21.97 9.16
CA SER A 14 10.41 -21.49 9.98
C SER A 14 11.08 -20.27 9.34
N ARG A 15 11.32 -19.22 10.13
CA ARG A 15 11.98 -18.01 9.63
C ARG A 15 13.49 -18.19 9.45
N SER A 16 14.04 -19.25 10.01
CA SER A 16 15.44 -19.65 9.80
C SER A 16 15.62 -20.48 8.53
N ASP A 17 14.52 -20.99 7.97
CA ASP A 17 14.56 -21.72 6.72
C ASP A 17 14.69 -20.76 5.52
N LEU A 18 15.67 -21.03 4.66
CA LEU A 18 15.95 -20.28 3.44
C LEU A 18 15.63 -21.10 2.18
N THR A 19 14.98 -22.26 2.34
CA THR A 19 14.48 -23.03 1.21
C THR A 19 13.51 -22.19 0.38
N GLY A 20 13.64 -22.28 -0.95
CA GLY A 20 12.88 -21.47 -1.90
C GLY A 20 13.63 -20.21 -2.38
N ILE A 21 12.88 -19.14 -2.58
CA ILE A 21 13.35 -17.91 -3.22
C ILE A 21 13.76 -16.89 -2.15
N THR A 22 15.03 -16.50 -2.18
CA THR A 22 15.66 -15.52 -1.30
C THR A 22 16.39 -14.52 -2.19
N GLY A 23 16.14 -13.24 -2.00
CA GLY A 23 16.69 -12.21 -2.86
C GLY A 23 16.00 -10.87 -2.70
N LYS A 24 16.18 -10.01 -3.70
CA LYS A 24 15.71 -8.64 -3.72
C LYS A 24 15.11 -8.30 -5.08
N LEU A 25 13.84 -7.94 -5.08
CA LEU A 25 13.16 -7.32 -6.20
C LEU A 25 13.46 -5.82 -6.15
N GLU A 26 13.97 -5.26 -7.24
CA GLU A 26 14.07 -3.81 -7.43
C GLU A 26 12.80 -3.31 -8.09
N VAL A 27 12.07 -2.46 -7.37
CA VAL A 27 10.70 -2.10 -7.70
C VAL A 27 10.59 -0.60 -7.92
N ILE A 28 9.91 -0.24 -9.00
CA ILE A 28 9.61 1.13 -9.38
C ILE A 28 8.13 1.37 -9.09
N LEU A 29 7.82 2.51 -8.46
CA LEU A 29 6.46 2.98 -8.22
C LEU A 29 6.26 4.28 -9.01
N ARG A 30 5.41 4.24 -10.02
CA ARG A 30 5.07 5.41 -10.86
C ARG A 30 3.72 5.97 -10.44
N LEU A 31 3.70 7.27 -10.13
CA LEU A 31 2.46 7.94 -9.75
C LEU A 31 1.66 8.32 -10.99
N ILE A 32 0.39 7.94 -11.01
CA ILE A 32 -0.56 8.32 -12.08
C ILE A 32 -1.35 9.55 -11.63
N ASP A 33 -1.71 9.57 -10.34
CA ASP A 33 -2.46 10.64 -9.70
C ASP A 33 -1.62 11.32 -8.61
N ASN A 34 -2.15 12.39 -8.01
CA ASN A 34 -1.55 13.00 -6.83
C ASN A 34 -1.57 12.03 -5.64
N ILE A 35 -0.51 12.00 -4.84
CA ILE A 35 -0.42 11.11 -3.67
C ILE A 35 0.04 11.88 -2.44
N HIS A 36 -0.67 11.66 -1.34
CA HIS A 36 -0.24 12.08 -0.01
C HIS A 36 -0.07 10.87 0.90
N VAL A 37 1.15 10.69 1.42
CA VAL A 37 1.45 9.78 2.53
C VAL A 37 2.04 10.66 3.64
N GLY A 38 1.25 10.86 4.69
CA GLY A 38 1.55 11.83 5.73
C GLY A 38 2.52 11.29 6.78
N SER A 39 3.41 12.15 7.28
CA SER A 39 4.28 11.85 8.44
C SER A 39 3.56 11.96 9.79
N GLY A 40 2.36 12.53 9.80
CA GLY A 40 1.69 12.97 11.03
C GLY A 40 2.15 14.37 11.48
N GLU A 41 3.19 14.93 10.86
CA GLU A 41 3.63 16.29 11.14
C GLU A 41 2.67 17.32 10.53
N LEU A 42 2.38 18.33 11.32
CA LEU A 42 1.59 19.50 10.95
C LEU A 42 2.52 20.69 10.78
N LYS A 43 2.66 21.18 9.55
CA LYS A 43 3.45 22.38 9.23
C LYS A 43 2.55 23.60 9.32
N LEU A 44 2.91 24.52 10.21
CA LEU A 44 2.30 25.83 10.27
C LEU A 44 2.97 26.73 9.23
N LYS A 45 2.20 27.16 8.23
CA LYS A 45 2.68 28.04 7.16
C LYS A 45 1.90 29.33 7.14
N PHE A 46 2.55 30.38 6.66
CA PHE A 46 1.94 31.69 6.45
C PHE A 46 1.74 31.93 4.96
N ARG A 47 0.60 32.52 4.58
CA ARG A 47 0.34 32.89 3.18
C ARG A 47 1.36 33.89 2.64
N ASP A 48 1.87 34.76 3.51
CA ASP A 48 2.85 35.77 3.15
C ASP A 48 3.90 35.96 4.26
N SER A 49 5.15 35.62 3.96
CA SER A 49 6.28 35.76 4.88
C SER A 49 6.66 37.22 5.17
N THR A 50 6.30 38.15 4.28
CA THR A 50 6.55 39.59 4.47
C THR A 50 5.61 40.16 5.54
N VAL A 51 4.38 39.64 5.61
CA VAL A 51 3.42 40.04 6.63
C VAL A 51 3.85 39.53 8.01
N VAL A 52 4.47 38.34 8.11
CA VAL A 52 5.03 37.86 9.39
C VAL A 52 6.10 38.80 9.93
N LYS A 53 7.00 39.31 9.07
CA LYS A 53 8.02 40.28 9.48
C LYS A 53 7.40 41.59 9.94
N ARG A 54 6.35 42.07 9.27
CA ARG A 54 5.59 43.26 9.66
C ARG A 54 4.87 43.08 11.00
N LEU A 55 4.17 41.96 11.17
CA LEU A 55 3.47 41.61 12.41
C LEU A 55 4.44 41.46 13.59
N ALA A 56 5.63 40.90 13.36
CA ALA A 56 6.68 40.81 14.37
C ALA A 56 7.21 42.21 14.77
N GLN A 57 7.39 43.12 13.81
CA GLN A 57 7.76 44.52 14.10
C GLN A 57 6.66 45.26 14.87
N ASP A 58 5.39 45.05 14.51
CA ASP A 58 4.24 45.65 15.19
C ASP A 58 4.11 45.14 16.65
N LEU A 59 4.35 43.84 16.88
CA LEU A 59 4.43 43.22 18.21
C LEU A 59 5.52 43.85 19.09
N ILE A 60 6.71 44.05 18.52
CA ILE A 60 7.85 44.70 19.22
C ILE A 60 7.49 46.16 19.58
N SER A 61 6.73 46.84 18.73
CA SER A 61 6.28 48.21 18.95
C SER A 61 5.18 48.37 20.02
N LYS A 62 4.77 47.27 20.70
CA LYS A 62 3.71 47.20 21.72
C LYS A 62 2.34 47.73 21.26
N LYS A 63 2.08 47.76 19.94
CA LYS A 63 0.78 48.16 19.41
C LYS A 63 -0.10 46.94 19.20
N ASP A 64 -0.96 46.71 20.19
CA ASP A 64 -2.17 45.90 20.08
C ASP A 64 -1.95 44.43 19.66
N ILE A 65 -1.45 43.64 20.62
CA ILE A 65 -1.23 42.19 20.52
C ILE A 65 -2.47 41.45 20.00
N VAL A 66 -3.67 41.90 20.36
CA VAL A 66 -4.93 41.26 19.96
C VAL A 66 -5.15 41.40 18.46
N ARG A 67 -4.94 42.61 17.91
CA ARG A 67 -5.03 42.84 16.47
C ARG A 67 -4.01 41.98 15.69
N VAL A 68 -2.76 41.96 16.16
CA VAL A 68 -1.71 41.15 15.53
C VAL A 68 -2.04 39.65 15.60
N GLY A 69 -2.59 39.17 16.72
CA GLY A 69 -3.03 37.79 16.88
C GLY A 69 -4.13 37.40 15.89
N ILE A 70 -5.15 38.26 15.72
CA ILE A 70 -6.24 38.03 14.76
C ILE A 70 -5.70 38.02 13.32
N GLU A 71 -4.85 38.98 12.96
CA GLU A 71 -4.31 39.09 11.60
C GLU A 71 -3.37 37.93 11.27
N ALA A 72 -2.50 37.53 12.21
CA ALA A 72 -1.67 36.34 12.09
C ALA A 72 -2.54 35.08 11.90
N SER A 73 -3.60 34.90 12.70
CA SER A 73 -4.46 33.72 12.63
C SER A 73 -5.15 33.56 11.26
N ASN A 74 -5.52 34.68 10.61
CA ASN A 74 -6.13 34.67 9.28
C ASN A 74 -5.14 34.34 8.15
N LEU A 75 -3.85 34.51 8.40
CA LEU A 75 -2.77 34.28 7.44
C LEU A 75 -2.09 32.92 7.61
N MET A 76 -2.34 32.27 8.75
CA MET A 76 -1.79 30.97 9.10
C MET A 76 -2.67 29.85 8.58
N PHE A 77 -2.02 28.78 8.12
CA PHE A 77 -2.69 27.54 7.78
C PHE A 77 -1.85 26.36 8.18
N ILE A 78 -2.53 25.24 8.44
CA ILE A 78 -1.90 23.98 8.78
C ILE A 78 -1.87 23.11 7.53
N GLU A 79 -0.67 22.71 7.12
CA GLU A 79 -0.42 21.77 6.04
C GLU A 79 0.07 20.44 6.62
N GLN A 80 -0.48 19.33 6.14
CA GLN A 80 0.01 18.00 6.49
C GLN A 80 1.20 17.65 5.60
N ALA A 81 2.34 17.35 6.22
CA ALA A 81 3.59 17.08 5.51
C ALA A 81 3.69 15.66 4.97
N LEU A 82 4.41 15.50 3.86
CA LEU A 82 4.87 14.20 3.37
C LEU A 82 5.96 13.62 4.27
N VAL A 83 6.07 12.30 4.30
CA VAL A 83 7.15 11.60 4.99
C VAL A 83 8.50 11.89 4.36
N ARG A 84 9.50 12.15 5.21
CA ARG A 84 10.89 12.32 4.83
C ARG A 84 11.80 11.47 5.72
N VAL A 85 12.73 10.75 5.12
CA VAL A 85 13.78 9.99 5.81
C VAL A 85 15.13 10.51 5.34
N GLY A 86 15.98 10.95 6.27
CA GLY A 86 17.25 11.61 5.92
C GLY A 86 17.07 12.87 5.05
N GLY A 87 15.96 13.60 5.25
CA GLY A 87 15.61 14.79 4.46
C GLY A 87 15.01 14.52 3.08
N LYS A 88 15.02 13.27 2.60
CA LYS A 88 14.47 12.88 1.30
C LYS A 88 13.03 12.44 1.42
N VAL A 89 12.16 12.92 0.51
CA VAL A 89 10.77 12.50 0.46
C VAL A 89 10.67 11.04 0.02
N CYS A 90 9.87 10.27 0.76
CA CYS A 90 9.67 8.86 0.47
C CYS A 90 8.25 8.40 0.83
N ILE A 91 7.88 7.25 0.28
CA ILE A 91 6.77 6.46 0.80
C ILE A 91 7.36 5.35 1.66
N PRO A 92 7.06 5.27 2.96
CA PRO A 92 7.66 4.28 3.84
C PRO A 92 7.40 2.85 3.41
N GLY A 93 8.37 1.97 3.59
CA GLY A 93 8.24 0.54 3.29
C GLY A 93 7.11 -0.12 4.10
N SER A 94 6.89 0.34 5.33
CA SER A 94 5.75 -0.08 6.16
C SER A 94 4.39 0.29 5.56
N THR A 95 4.29 1.43 4.88
CA THR A 95 3.08 1.88 4.17
C THR A 95 2.82 1.01 2.95
N ILE A 96 3.86 0.70 2.16
CA ILE A 96 3.76 -0.21 1.01
C ILE A 96 3.38 -1.62 1.46
N LYS A 97 4.03 -2.12 2.52
CA LYS A 97 3.70 -3.41 3.12
C LYS A 97 2.24 -3.47 3.57
N GLY A 98 1.78 -2.46 4.31
CA GLY A 98 0.41 -2.38 4.79
C GLY A 98 -0.62 -2.30 3.65
N LEU A 99 -0.31 -1.54 2.59
CA LEU A 99 -1.12 -1.48 1.37
C LEU A 99 -1.29 -2.88 0.74
N ILE A 100 -0.18 -3.55 0.45
CA ILE A 100 -0.19 -4.84 -0.25
C ILE A 100 -0.89 -5.90 0.60
N ARG A 101 -0.56 -5.95 1.90
CA ARG A 101 -1.17 -6.87 2.85
C ARG A 101 -2.68 -6.68 2.92
N SER A 102 -3.14 -5.47 3.23
CA SER A 102 -4.58 -5.18 3.36
C SER A 102 -5.33 -5.42 2.07
N ARG A 103 -4.72 -5.12 0.92
CA ARG A 103 -5.30 -5.41 -0.39
C ARG A 103 -5.51 -6.92 -0.61
N LEU A 104 -4.51 -7.75 -0.30
CA LEU A 104 -4.63 -9.21 -0.37
C LEU A 104 -5.69 -9.74 0.60
N GLU A 105 -5.74 -9.21 1.82
CA GLU A 105 -6.78 -9.55 2.81
C GLU A 105 -8.18 -9.19 2.28
N LEU A 106 -8.34 -8.04 1.64
CA LEU A 106 -9.62 -7.64 1.03
C LEU A 106 -9.95 -8.41 -0.26
N MET A 107 -8.97 -8.96 -0.97
CA MET A 107 -9.21 -9.80 -2.16
C MET A 107 -9.70 -11.21 -1.80
N ALA A 108 -9.25 -11.76 -0.67
CA ALA A 108 -9.64 -13.10 -0.21
C ALA A 108 -11.11 -13.24 0.23
N GLY A 109 -11.90 -12.15 0.17
CA GLY A 109 -13.31 -12.16 0.56
C GLY A 109 -14.24 -12.49 -0.60
N LYS A 110 -14.96 -13.62 -0.53
CA LYS A 110 -16.02 -13.98 -1.49
C LYS A 110 -17.38 -14.05 -0.79
N ARG A 111 -18.47 -13.93 -1.56
CA ARG A 111 -19.83 -14.23 -1.07
C ARG A 111 -20.10 -15.73 -1.25
N GLY A 112 -20.50 -16.43 -0.19
CA GLY A 112 -20.88 -17.84 -0.24
C GLY A 112 -20.39 -18.63 0.99
N ASN A 113 -21.14 -19.68 1.35
CA ASN A 113 -20.89 -20.50 2.54
C ASN A 113 -19.74 -21.52 2.38
N ASP A 114 -19.33 -21.81 1.15
CA ASP A 114 -18.43 -22.94 0.86
C ASP A 114 -16.98 -22.52 0.54
N ILE A 115 -16.64 -21.23 0.69
CA ILE A 115 -15.33 -20.71 0.31
C ILE A 115 -14.48 -20.50 1.57
N ILE A 116 -13.42 -21.29 1.67
CA ILE A 116 -12.37 -21.13 2.67
C ILE A 116 -11.50 -19.94 2.24
N ALA A 117 -11.42 -18.91 3.08
CA ALA A 117 -10.67 -17.69 2.77
C ALA A 117 -9.17 -17.88 3.02
N SER A 118 -8.33 -17.44 2.08
CA SER A 118 -6.86 -17.49 2.18
C SER A 118 -6.25 -16.38 3.02
N ALA A 119 -7.07 -15.50 3.60
CA ALA A 119 -6.61 -14.42 4.46
C ALA A 119 -7.62 -14.11 5.57
N CYS A 120 -7.10 -13.93 6.78
CA CYS A 120 -7.88 -13.36 7.88
C CYS A 120 -8.18 -11.88 7.58
N LEU A 121 -9.25 -11.36 8.16
CA LEU A 121 -9.55 -9.93 8.13
C LEU A 121 -9.95 -9.49 9.53
N SER A 122 -9.04 -8.84 10.24
CA SER A 122 -9.34 -8.26 11.56
C SER A 122 -10.21 -7.02 11.37
N SER A 123 -11.51 -7.17 11.59
CA SER A 123 -12.44 -6.03 11.68
C SER A 123 -12.79 -5.78 13.13
N ALA A 124 -12.60 -4.55 13.61
CA ALA A 124 -13.00 -4.15 14.96
C ALA A 124 -14.53 -4.06 15.13
N VAL A 125 -15.27 -4.01 14.02
CA VAL A 125 -16.73 -3.82 14.01
C VAL A 125 -17.35 -4.85 13.05
N PRO A 126 -18.52 -5.43 13.40
CA PRO A 126 -19.27 -6.26 12.46
C PRO A 126 -19.59 -5.51 11.15
N PRO A 127 -19.75 -6.23 10.03
CA PRO A 127 -20.21 -5.64 8.77
C PRO A 127 -21.45 -4.77 8.99
N PRO A 128 -21.48 -3.53 8.49
CA PRO A 128 -22.68 -2.71 8.59
C PRO A 128 -23.82 -3.37 7.80
N PRO A 129 -25.06 -3.37 8.30
CA PRO A 129 -26.19 -4.08 7.68
C PRO A 129 -26.56 -3.51 6.30
N LYS A 130 -26.21 -2.25 6.05
CA LYS A 130 -26.32 -1.59 4.75
C LYS A 130 -25.02 -0.86 4.47
N PRO A 131 -24.55 -0.86 3.22
CA PRO A 131 -23.32 -0.17 2.92
C PRO A 131 -23.57 1.36 2.90
N PRO A 132 -22.53 2.19 3.11
CA PRO A 132 -22.70 3.64 3.22
C PRO A 132 -23.43 4.26 2.01
N PRO A 133 -24.24 5.32 2.22
CA PRO A 133 -24.85 6.07 1.14
C PRO A 133 -23.81 6.58 0.15
N ILE A 134 -24.19 6.65 -1.13
CA ILE A 134 -23.33 7.22 -2.17
C ILE A 134 -22.99 8.67 -1.79
N GLY A 135 -21.71 9.04 -1.91
CA GLY A 135 -21.19 10.37 -1.53
C GLY A 135 -20.75 10.49 -0.07
N SER A 136 -21.14 9.57 0.82
CA SER A 136 -20.73 9.59 2.23
C SER A 136 -19.30 9.04 2.46
N PRO A 137 -18.58 9.43 3.53
CA PRO A 137 -17.24 8.90 3.79
C PRO A 137 -17.16 7.37 3.71
N GLY A 138 -16.18 6.84 2.96
CA GLY A 138 -15.97 5.40 2.83
C GLY A 138 -16.88 4.66 1.84
N TRP A 139 -17.83 5.33 1.18
CA TRP A 139 -18.77 4.65 0.27
C TRP A 139 -18.08 3.90 -0.88
N ARG A 140 -17.04 4.48 -1.50
CA ARG A 140 -16.29 3.83 -2.60
C ARG A 140 -15.53 2.60 -2.11
N HIS A 141 -14.85 2.72 -0.98
CA HIS A 141 -14.18 1.58 -0.36
C HIS A 141 -15.18 0.44 -0.12
N ALA A 142 -16.35 0.77 0.44
CA ALA A 142 -17.37 -0.22 0.71
C ALA A 142 -17.94 -0.89 -0.55
N ARG A 143 -18.08 -0.18 -1.67
CA ARG A 143 -18.55 -0.76 -2.94
C ARG A 143 -17.48 -1.61 -3.61
N ILE A 144 -16.23 -1.15 -3.65
CA ILE A 144 -15.12 -1.88 -4.27
C ILE A 144 -14.87 -3.20 -3.54
N TRP A 145 -14.86 -3.16 -2.20
CA TRP A 145 -14.51 -4.30 -1.36
C TRP A 145 -15.72 -4.99 -0.72
N ASP A 146 -16.92 -4.79 -1.27
CA ASP A 146 -18.18 -5.26 -0.70
C ASP A 146 -18.13 -6.75 -0.32
N LYS A 147 -17.64 -7.60 -1.23
CA LYS A 147 -17.51 -9.05 -1.02
C LYS A 147 -16.70 -9.42 0.22
N ALA A 148 -15.73 -8.59 0.60
CA ALA A 148 -14.84 -8.83 1.71
C ALA A 148 -15.30 -8.23 3.03
N ILE A 149 -15.96 -7.08 2.98
CA ILE A 149 -16.41 -6.38 4.19
C ILE A 149 -17.84 -6.74 4.59
N SER A 150 -18.61 -7.42 3.72
CA SER A 150 -19.97 -7.88 4.00
C SER A 150 -20.04 -9.22 4.76
N VAL A 151 -18.89 -9.84 5.04
CA VAL A 151 -18.80 -11.19 5.62
C VAL A 151 -17.88 -11.16 6.84
N LEU A 152 -18.26 -11.87 7.89
CA LEU A 152 -17.37 -12.09 9.04
C LEU A 152 -16.44 -13.26 8.72
N ARG A 153 -15.14 -13.05 8.93
CA ARG A 153 -14.13 -14.10 8.81
C ARG A 153 -13.64 -14.47 10.19
N GLU A 154 -13.26 -15.72 10.35
CA GLU A 154 -12.50 -16.15 11.51
C GLU A 154 -11.24 -15.27 11.65
N SER A 155 -11.07 -14.66 12.82
CA SER A 155 -9.82 -14.01 13.19
C SER A 155 -8.83 -15.06 13.67
N GLU A 156 -7.55 -14.86 13.36
CA GLU A 156 -6.51 -15.70 13.96
C GLU A 156 -6.48 -15.47 15.47
N SER A 157 -6.55 -16.54 16.26
CA SER A 157 -6.23 -16.47 17.68
C SER A 157 -4.72 -16.59 17.81
N TYR A 158 -4.08 -15.52 18.27
CA TYR A 158 -2.65 -15.51 18.59
C TYR A 158 -2.38 -15.85 20.06
N LEU A 159 -3.44 -16.15 20.81
CA LEU A 159 -3.43 -16.34 22.26
C LEU A 159 -4.09 -17.68 22.54
N GLU A 160 -3.26 -18.72 22.59
CA GLU A 160 -3.31 -19.85 23.52
C GLU A 160 -2.38 -20.93 22.94
N GLU A 161 -1.41 -21.35 23.76
CA GLU A 161 -0.39 -22.39 23.52
C GLU A 161 0.91 -21.95 22.80
N GLU A 162 2.03 -22.40 23.37
CA GLU A 162 3.42 -22.08 23.05
C GLU A 162 3.90 -22.55 21.67
N VAL A 163 2.99 -22.95 20.78
CA VAL A 163 3.28 -23.49 19.46
C VAL A 163 2.30 -22.91 18.43
N ILE A 164 2.73 -21.88 17.70
CA ILE A 164 2.00 -21.44 16.50
C ILE A 164 2.18 -22.53 15.44
N VAL A 165 1.18 -23.40 15.27
CA VAL A 165 1.25 -24.50 14.28
C VAL A 165 0.78 -24.02 12.90
N ASP A 166 -0.33 -23.28 12.85
CA ASP A 166 -1.06 -22.99 11.62
C ASP A 166 -1.48 -21.51 11.53
N LEU A 167 -1.23 -20.88 10.38
CA LEU A 167 -1.53 -19.46 10.11
C LEU A 167 -2.22 -19.30 8.75
N CYS A 168 -3.00 -18.23 8.55
CA CYS A 168 -3.37 -17.90 7.18
C CYS A 168 -2.13 -17.56 6.32
N PRO A 169 -2.15 -17.86 5.01
CA PRO A 169 -1.06 -17.57 4.07
C PRO A 169 -0.50 -16.15 4.16
N ILE A 170 -1.37 -15.14 4.29
CA ILE A 170 -0.96 -13.74 4.36
C ILE A 170 -0.21 -13.43 5.65
N CYS A 171 -0.66 -13.91 6.81
CA CYS A 171 0.06 -13.76 8.08
C CYS A 171 1.38 -14.52 8.07
N ASN A 172 1.43 -15.71 7.46
CA ASN A 172 2.66 -16.49 7.35
C ASN A 172 3.71 -15.81 6.45
N LEU A 173 3.30 -14.99 5.47
CA LEU A 173 4.20 -14.27 4.57
C LEU A 173 4.58 -12.88 5.10
N PHE A 174 3.59 -12.05 5.45
CA PHE A 174 3.75 -10.66 5.86
C PHE A 174 4.00 -10.50 7.38
N GLY A 175 3.94 -11.58 8.14
CA GLY A 175 4.04 -11.58 9.59
C GLY A 175 2.72 -11.22 10.27
N ALA A 176 2.71 -11.34 11.59
CA ALA A 176 1.60 -10.98 12.48
C ALA A 176 2.21 -10.62 13.85
N PRO A 177 1.44 -10.17 14.85
CA PRO A 177 1.97 -10.02 16.21
C PRO A 177 2.72 -11.30 16.62
N HIS A 178 3.93 -11.14 17.18
CA HIS A 178 4.84 -12.23 17.55
C HIS A 178 5.44 -13.07 16.40
N ILE A 179 5.11 -12.77 15.13
CA ILE A 179 5.57 -13.51 13.97
C ILE A 179 6.29 -12.58 12.99
N MET A 180 7.59 -12.82 12.79
CA MET A 180 8.40 -12.05 11.83
C MET A 180 7.92 -12.25 10.39
N SER A 181 8.00 -11.20 9.58
CA SER A 181 7.75 -11.23 8.13
C SER A 181 8.83 -12.02 7.38
N ARG A 182 8.48 -12.65 6.26
CA ARG A 182 9.45 -13.17 5.28
C ARG A 182 9.65 -12.24 4.08
N VAL A 183 8.80 -11.23 3.95
CA VAL A 183 8.94 -10.14 2.97
C VAL A 183 9.20 -8.80 3.66
N PHE A 184 10.20 -8.07 3.19
CA PHE A 184 10.61 -6.78 3.76
C PHE A 184 10.61 -5.72 2.66
N PHE A 185 10.12 -4.53 3.00
CA PHE A 185 9.96 -3.44 2.06
C PHE A 185 10.91 -2.33 2.50
N SER A 186 11.80 -1.90 1.60
CA SER A 186 12.52 -0.65 1.82
C SER A 186 11.57 0.53 1.66
N ASP A 187 11.99 1.70 2.13
CA ASP A 187 11.33 2.93 1.73
C ASP A 187 11.49 3.13 0.23
N PHE A 188 10.47 3.74 -0.37
CA PHE A 188 10.44 4.10 -1.78
C PHE A 188 10.80 5.58 -1.88
N TYR A 189 12.02 5.86 -2.33
CA TYR A 189 12.54 7.21 -2.42
C TYR A 189 12.23 7.82 -3.77
N CYS A 190 11.85 9.08 -3.74
CA CYS A 190 11.85 9.92 -4.92
C CYS A 190 13.30 10.22 -5.31
N GLY A 191 13.62 10.13 -6.61
CA GLY A 191 14.94 10.55 -7.12
C GLY A 191 15.12 12.07 -7.07
N ASP A 192 16.21 12.55 -7.68
CA ASP A 192 16.42 13.97 -7.90
C ASP A 192 15.29 14.53 -8.80
N GLY A 193 14.75 15.70 -8.47
CA GLY A 193 13.63 16.30 -9.21
C GLY A 193 12.23 15.87 -8.77
N CYS A 194 12.06 15.52 -7.49
CA CYS A 194 10.74 15.19 -6.94
C CYS A 194 9.74 16.35 -7.08
N ASP A 195 8.63 16.14 -7.78
CA ASP A 195 7.59 17.16 -7.97
C ASP A 195 6.62 17.16 -6.79
N ILE A 196 6.80 18.14 -5.91
CA ILE A 196 6.03 18.34 -4.68
C ILE A 196 5.24 19.63 -4.82
N SER A 197 3.94 19.53 -4.54
CA SER A 197 3.01 20.66 -4.58
C SER A 197 2.18 20.68 -3.31
N GLU A 198 1.46 21.77 -3.14
CA GLU A 198 0.36 21.84 -2.20
C GLU A 198 -0.95 21.47 -2.89
N CYS A 199 -1.92 20.94 -2.14
CA CYS A 199 -3.30 20.76 -2.56
C CYS A 199 -4.26 21.12 -1.42
N VAL A 200 -5.29 21.91 -1.74
CA VAL A 200 -6.30 22.37 -0.78
C VAL A 200 -7.63 21.65 -1.01
N PHE A 201 -8.15 21.06 0.05
CA PHE A 201 -9.51 20.52 0.14
C PHE A 201 -10.35 21.40 1.07
N THR A 202 -11.00 22.42 0.51
CA THR A 202 -11.81 23.40 1.25
C THR A 202 -12.93 22.75 2.06
N GLU A 203 -13.60 21.76 1.49
CA GLU A 203 -14.69 20.99 2.11
C GLU A 203 -14.28 20.18 3.35
N TYR A 204 -12.99 19.89 3.51
CA TYR A 204 -12.46 19.18 4.68
C TYR A 204 -11.62 20.10 5.57
N GLY A 205 -11.52 21.39 5.25
CA GLY A 205 -10.60 22.32 5.92
C GLY A 205 -9.16 21.81 5.91
N MET A 206 -8.76 21.10 4.86
CA MET A 206 -7.52 20.32 4.82
C MET A 206 -6.59 20.82 3.72
N ARG A 207 -5.30 20.92 4.04
CA ARG A 207 -4.24 21.24 3.09
C ARG A 207 -3.15 20.19 3.18
N LEU A 208 -2.80 19.59 2.05
CA LEU A 208 -1.87 18.48 1.96
C LEU A 208 -0.67 18.86 1.10
N GLU A 209 0.51 18.52 1.58
CA GLU A 209 1.69 18.40 0.72
C GLU A 209 1.54 17.12 -0.11
N ILE A 210 1.67 17.19 -1.43
CA ILE A 210 1.39 16.08 -2.35
C ILE A 210 2.55 15.83 -3.29
N LEU A 211 2.74 14.56 -3.67
CA LEU A 211 3.53 14.16 -4.82
C LEU A 211 2.65 14.25 -6.07
N ARG A 212 3.13 14.94 -7.11
CA ARG A 212 2.42 15.11 -8.37
C ARG A 212 2.49 13.85 -9.26
N PRO A 213 1.55 13.69 -10.21
CA PRO A 213 1.61 12.68 -11.27
C PRO A 213 2.97 12.62 -11.98
N ASN A 214 3.29 11.48 -12.56
CA ASN A 214 4.56 11.17 -13.25
C ASN A 214 5.80 11.12 -12.34
N THR A 215 5.65 11.38 -11.04
CA THR A 215 6.72 11.12 -10.07
C THR A 215 7.07 9.63 -10.04
N VAL A 216 8.36 9.32 -10.04
CA VAL A 216 8.88 7.95 -9.98
C VAL A 216 9.63 7.75 -8.67
N LEU A 217 9.20 6.75 -7.89
CA LEU A 217 9.88 6.34 -6.68
C LEU A 217 10.49 4.96 -6.87
N LYS A 218 11.67 4.73 -6.28
CA LYS A 218 12.39 3.45 -6.34
C LYS A 218 12.55 2.87 -4.95
N GLY A 219 12.30 1.58 -4.83
CA GLY A 219 12.44 0.82 -3.60
C GLY A 219 12.77 -0.64 -3.89
N ASN A 220 12.87 -1.43 -2.83
CA ASN A 220 13.20 -2.85 -2.92
C ASN A 220 12.21 -3.66 -2.08
N ILE A 221 11.92 -4.88 -2.55
CA ILE A 221 11.23 -5.91 -1.78
C ILE A 221 12.19 -7.07 -1.58
N VAL A 222 12.62 -7.29 -0.34
CA VAL A 222 13.50 -8.40 0.04
C VAL A 222 12.65 -9.60 0.41
N LEU A 223 13.01 -10.75 -0.15
CA LEU A 223 12.35 -12.04 0.03
C LEU A 223 13.29 -12.97 0.79
N ARG A 224 12.73 -13.74 1.73
CA ARG A 224 13.47 -14.71 2.55
C ARG A 224 12.74 -16.05 2.56
N GLY A 225 13.26 -17.01 1.79
CA GLY A 225 12.72 -18.37 1.69
C GLY A 225 11.24 -18.38 1.30
N VAL A 226 10.86 -17.64 0.25
CA VAL A 226 9.47 -17.61 -0.25
C VAL A 226 9.26 -18.64 -1.35
N THR A 227 8.10 -19.28 -1.38
CA THR A 227 7.74 -20.21 -2.46
C THR A 227 7.24 -19.46 -3.71
N LEU A 228 7.03 -20.17 -4.83
CA LEU A 228 6.50 -19.57 -6.06
C LEU A 228 5.10 -18.98 -5.88
N GLU A 229 4.22 -19.70 -5.21
CA GLU A 229 2.86 -19.24 -4.92
C GLU A 229 2.85 -18.03 -3.97
N GLU A 230 3.81 -17.94 -3.04
CA GLU A 230 3.96 -16.78 -2.15
C GLU A 230 4.51 -15.56 -2.90
N LEU A 231 5.48 -15.77 -3.80
CA LEU A 231 5.92 -14.73 -4.72
C LEU A 231 4.73 -14.26 -5.58
N GLY A 232 3.92 -15.17 -6.11
CA GLY A 232 2.73 -14.83 -6.87
C GLY A 232 1.70 -14.03 -6.08
N LEU A 233 1.48 -14.36 -4.80
CA LEU A 233 0.64 -13.55 -3.91
C LEU A 233 1.17 -12.11 -3.77
N LEU A 234 2.49 -11.96 -3.57
CA LEU A 234 3.11 -10.64 -3.52
C LEU A 234 2.90 -9.87 -4.83
N LEU A 235 3.06 -10.53 -5.98
CA LEU A 235 2.86 -9.93 -7.31
C LEU A 235 1.41 -9.48 -7.52
N ILE A 236 0.44 -10.34 -7.18
CA ILE A 236 -0.99 -9.97 -7.20
C ILE A 236 -1.23 -8.74 -6.32
N GLY A 237 -0.63 -8.72 -5.13
CA GLY A 237 -0.77 -7.64 -4.15
C GLY A 237 -0.25 -6.28 -4.64
N ILE A 238 0.81 -6.26 -5.46
CA ILE A 238 1.30 -5.03 -6.11
C ILE A 238 0.63 -4.71 -7.46
N GLY A 239 -0.38 -5.50 -7.85
CA GLY A 239 -1.23 -5.23 -9.01
C GLY A 239 -0.88 -6.03 -10.28
N PHE A 240 -0.05 -7.07 -10.21
CA PHE A 240 0.19 -7.94 -11.36
C PHE A 240 -1.03 -8.83 -11.65
N ASP A 241 -1.53 -8.79 -12.88
CA ASP A 241 -2.70 -9.58 -13.31
C ASP A 241 -2.34 -10.82 -14.13
N GLY A 242 -1.05 -11.15 -14.23
CA GLY A 242 -0.51 -12.23 -15.07
C GLY A 242 0.05 -11.73 -16.39
N THR A 243 -0.33 -10.53 -16.83
CA THR A 243 0.14 -9.91 -18.07
C THR A 243 0.90 -8.61 -17.82
N GLU A 244 0.35 -7.72 -16.99
CA GLU A 244 0.91 -6.42 -16.68
C GLU A 244 0.62 -6.01 -15.23
N PHE A 245 1.28 -4.94 -14.78
CA PHE A 245 0.99 -4.32 -13.50
C PHE A 245 -0.11 -3.27 -13.65
N LYS A 246 -1.29 -3.58 -13.13
CA LYS A 246 -2.42 -2.68 -13.10
C LYS A 246 -2.25 -1.60 -12.03
N PRO A 247 -2.83 -0.41 -12.22
CA PRO A 247 -2.79 0.64 -11.21
C PRO A 247 -3.53 0.20 -9.93
N ILE A 248 -3.04 0.62 -8.77
CA ILE A 248 -3.65 0.37 -7.46
C ILE A 248 -3.78 1.67 -6.66
N LEU A 249 -4.48 1.64 -5.53
CA LEU A 249 -4.79 2.84 -4.74
C LEU A 249 -3.95 2.95 -3.45
N ILE A 250 -3.17 4.02 -3.33
CA ILE A 250 -2.30 4.33 -2.19
C ILE A 250 -2.56 5.73 -1.62
N GLY A 251 -2.26 5.90 -0.33
CA GLY A 251 -2.24 7.22 0.32
C GLY A 251 -3.61 7.72 0.80
N ARG A 252 -3.60 8.93 1.37
CA ARG A 252 -4.80 9.64 1.80
C ARG A 252 -5.59 10.10 0.57
N MET A 253 -6.89 10.29 0.74
CA MET A 253 -7.81 10.76 -0.32
C MET A 253 -8.00 9.82 -1.52
N LYS A 254 -7.31 8.67 -1.57
CA LYS A 254 -7.37 7.70 -2.67
C LYS A 254 -8.78 7.28 -3.09
N TYR A 255 -9.71 7.18 -2.14
CA TYR A 255 -11.11 6.86 -2.39
C TYR A 255 -12.03 8.08 -2.44
N ALA A 256 -11.61 9.26 -2.00
CA ALA A 256 -12.49 10.42 -1.81
C ALA A 256 -12.42 11.41 -2.98
N ALA A 257 -11.21 11.65 -3.51
CA ALA A 257 -10.95 12.68 -4.52
C ALA A 257 -10.68 12.09 -5.92
N GLU A 258 -11.07 12.87 -6.93
CA GLU A 258 -10.64 12.67 -8.32
C GLU A 258 -9.16 13.04 -8.47
N GLY A 259 -8.41 12.30 -9.29
CA GLY A 259 -6.98 12.58 -9.52
C GLY A 259 -6.10 12.34 -8.28
N PHE A 260 -6.51 11.44 -7.39
CA PHE A 260 -5.77 11.05 -6.18
C PHE A 260 -5.59 9.54 -6.02
N GLY A 261 -4.38 9.17 -5.60
CA GLY A 261 -4.06 7.86 -5.03
C GLY A 261 -3.71 6.75 -6.00
N LYS A 262 -3.81 6.96 -7.32
CA LYS A 262 -3.42 5.95 -8.31
C LYS A 262 -1.90 5.89 -8.50
N ALA A 263 -1.35 4.69 -8.37
CA ALA A 263 0.04 4.41 -8.69
C ALA A 263 0.18 3.02 -9.33
N ARG A 264 1.25 2.81 -10.10
CA ARG A 264 1.56 1.54 -10.74
C ARG A 264 2.95 1.06 -10.30
N PHE A 265 3.03 -0.20 -9.88
CA PHE A 265 4.29 -0.87 -9.60
C PHE A 265 4.89 -1.46 -10.88
N GLU A 266 6.21 -1.64 -10.87
CA GLU A 266 6.95 -2.32 -11.92
C GLU A 266 8.14 -3.02 -11.27
N VAL A 267 8.37 -4.30 -11.61
CA VAL A 267 9.56 -5.03 -11.18
C VAL A 267 10.62 -4.88 -12.26
N SER A 268 11.66 -4.12 -11.93
CA SER A 268 12.73 -3.78 -12.88
C SER A 268 13.87 -4.80 -12.91
N LYS A 269 14.17 -5.42 -11.75
CA LYS A 269 15.27 -6.36 -11.61
C LYS A 269 15.00 -7.33 -10.47
N PHE A 270 15.50 -8.55 -10.58
CA PHE A 270 15.51 -9.50 -9.47
C PHE A 270 16.94 -10.01 -9.24
N VAL A 271 17.52 -9.62 -8.10
CA VAL A 271 18.78 -10.16 -7.60
C VAL A 271 18.49 -11.29 -6.62
N VAL A 272 19.04 -12.47 -6.86
CA VAL A 272 18.80 -13.67 -6.03
C VAL A 272 20.05 -14.08 -5.26
N SER A 273 19.83 -14.74 -4.13
CA SER A 273 20.90 -15.34 -3.32
C SER A 273 21.31 -16.71 -3.87
N GLU A 274 22.52 -17.16 -3.52
CA GLU A 274 23.03 -18.49 -3.87
C GLU A 274 22.13 -19.62 -3.37
N TYR A 275 21.46 -19.42 -2.23
CA TYR A 275 20.52 -20.39 -1.66
C TYR A 275 19.34 -20.72 -2.60
N SER A 276 19.02 -19.83 -3.54
CA SER A 276 17.88 -20.00 -4.46
C SER A 276 18.25 -20.60 -5.81
N ILE A 277 19.53 -20.84 -6.09
CA ILE A 277 19.98 -21.33 -7.40
C ILE A 277 19.33 -22.68 -7.72
N ASN A 278 19.37 -23.64 -6.79
CA ASN A 278 18.85 -24.99 -7.05
C ASN A 278 17.33 -24.97 -7.26
N TYR A 279 16.62 -24.19 -6.46
CA TYR A 279 15.18 -24.01 -6.59
C TYR A 279 14.81 -23.38 -7.94
N LEU A 280 15.48 -22.30 -8.34
CA LEU A 280 15.21 -21.62 -9.62
C LEU A 280 15.61 -22.45 -10.84
N LYS A 281 16.69 -23.24 -10.76
CA LYS A 281 17.08 -24.18 -11.81
C LYS A 281 16.06 -25.31 -11.99
N SER A 282 15.45 -25.81 -10.90
CA SER A 282 14.42 -26.85 -11.01
C SER A 282 13.16 -26.42 -11.77
N ILE A 283 12.97 -25.12 -11.96
CA ILE A 283 11.85 -24.54 -12.73
C ILE A 283 12.31 -23.87 -14.03
N ASP A 284 13.53 -24.21 -14.48
CA ASP A 284 14.08 -23.79 -15.77
C ASP A 284 14.16 -22.25 -15.94
N ILE A 285 14.59 -21.56 -14.87
CA ILE A 285 14.89 -20.12 -14.91
C ILE A 285 16.40 -19.92 -15.07
N GLU A 286 16.78 -19.24 -16.16
CA GLU A 286 18.16 -18.87 -16.42
C GLU A 286 18.65 -17.79 -15.45
N LEU A 287 19.86 -18.00 -14.93
CA LEU A 287 20.52 -17.13 -13.97
C LEU A 287 21.82 -16.62 -14.58
N LYS A 288 22.02 -15.30 -14.58
CA LYS A 288 23.29 -14.69 -14.99
C LYS A 288 24.01 -14.18 -13.75
N ARG A 289 25.32 -14.46 -13.66
CA ARG A 289 26.19 -13.83 -12.65
C ARG A 289 26.75 -12.55 -13.25
N ILE A 290 26.43 -11.42 -12.64
CA ILE A 290 26.91 -10.09 -13.00
C ILE A 290 27.64 -9.54 -11.77
N ASP A 291 28.95 -9.34 -11.89
CA ASP A 291 29.85 -9.02 -10.78
C ASP A 291 29.72 -10.04 -9.62
N HIS A 292 29.31 -9.55 -8.44
CA HIS A 292 29.06 -10.34 -7.24
C HIS A 292 27.57 -10.69 -7.04
N HIS A 293 26.72 -10.44 -8.04
CA HIS A 293 25.29 -10.63 -7.95
C HIS A 293 24.80 -11.73 -8.91
N ILE A 294 23.80 -12.48 -8.49
CA ILE A 294 23.07 -13.41 -9.35
C ILE A 294 21.76 -12.73 -9.73
N VAL A 295 21.54 -12.55 -11.02
CA VAL A 295 20.41 -11.79 -11.56
C VAL A 295 19.57 -12.69 -12.46
N ILE A 296 18.26 -12.52 -12.37
CA ILE A 296 17.33 -13.04 -13.36
C ILE A 296 17.16 -11.96 -14.42
N ASP A 297 17.75 -12.20 -15.59
CA ASP A 297 17.77 -11.25 -16.70
C ASP A 297 16.57 -11.51 -17.64
N ASP A 298 16.78 -12.26 -18.72
CA ASP A 298 15.74 -12.59 -19.71
C ASP A 298 14.59 -13.44 -19.15
N GLY A 299 14.84 -14.18 -18.06
CA GLY A 299 13.87 -15.07 -17.42
C GLY A 299 12.87 -14.38 -16.48
N LEU A 300 13.01 -13.06 -16.21
CA LEU A 300 12.22 -12.41 -15.17
C LEU A 300 10.72 -12.50 -15.46
N ARG A 301 10.29 -12.13 -16.67
CA ARG A 301 8.87 -12.18 -17.05
C ARG A 301 8.29 -13.59 -16.96
N ARG A 302 9.07 -14.61 -17.34
CA ARG A 302 8.69 -16.02 -17.21
C ARG A 302 8.50 -16.40 -15.75
N LEU A 303 9.43 -16.04 -14.86
CA LEU A 303 9.30 -16.28 -13.42
C LEU A 303 8.04 -15.62 -12.85
N LEU A 304 7.79 -14.34 -13.17
CA LEU A 304 6.61 -13.63 -12.68
C LEU A 304 5.31 -14.32 -13.11
N SER A 305 5.26 -14.80 -14.36
CA SER A 305 4.10 -15.53 -14.89
C SER A 305 3.92 -16.89 -14.20
N ILE A 306 4.99 -17.66 -14.00
CA ILE A 306 4.95 -18.94 -13.27
C ILE A 306 4.44 -18.71 -11.84
N ALA A 307 5.05 -17.77 -11.11
CA ALA A 307 4.67 -17.44 -9.73
C ALA A 307 3.19 -17.03 -9.64
N PHE A 308 2.73 -16.16 -10.54
CA PHE A 308 1.33 -15.77 -10.63
C PHE A 308 0.39 -16.97 -10.83
N ASN A 309 0.72 -17.87 -11.76
CA ASN A 309 -0.10 -19.05 -12.03
C ASN A 309 -0.16 -20.00 -10.83
N GLU A 310 0.96 -20.22 -10.14
CA GLU A 310 1.00 -21.04 -8.92
C GLU A 310 0.16 -20.42 -7.80
N ALA A 311 0.23 -19.09 -7.61
CA ALA A 311 -0.64 -18.40 -6.66
C ALA A 311 -2.12 -18.54 -7.01
N ARG A 312 -2.51 -18.42 -8.28
CA ARG A 312 -3.91 -18.58 -8.72
C ARG A 312 -4.43 -20.00 -8.53
N LYS A 313 -3.58 -21.02 -8.69
CA LYS A 313 -3.93 -22.42 -8.39
C LYS A 313 -4.10 -22.64 -6.89
N LYS A 314 -3.18 -22.13 -6.07
CA LYS A 314 -3.17 -22.36 -4.62
C LYS A 314 -4.22 -21.52 -3.86
N PHE A 315 -4.48 -20.30 -4.31
CA PHE A 315 -5.33 -19.30 -3.67
C PHE A 315 -6.40 -18.77 -4.64
N PRO A 316 -7.35 -19.62 -5.08
CA PRO A 316 -8.35 -19.25 -6.09
C PRO A 316 -9.37 -18.21 -5.60
N ASP A 317 -9.45 -17.98 -4.29
CA ASP A 317 -10.27 -16.95 -3.67
C ASP A 317 -9.70 -15.53 -3.83
N ILE A 318 -8.38 -15.39 -4.02
CA ILE A 318 -7.71 -14.11 -4.26
C ILE A 318 -7.73 -13.80 -5.76
N GLU A 319 -8.73 -13.05 -6.20
CA GLU A 319 -8.91 -12.62 -7.59
C GLU A 319 -8.15 -11.30 -7.87
N PRO A 320 -7.21 -11.28 -8.83
CA PRO A 320 -6.52 -10.05 -9.18
C PRO A 320 -7.47 -9.08 -9.90
N PHE A 321 -7.55 -7.84 -9.42
CA PHE A 321 -8.26 -6.75 -10.10
C PHE A 321 -7.67 -5.40 -9.70
N SER A 322 -7.97 -4.34 -10.45
CA SER A 322 -7.55 -2.97 -10.11
C SER A 322 -8.64 -2.21 -9.36
N GLU A 323 -8.43 -1.94 -8.07
CA GLU A 323 -9.32 -1.06 -7.31
C GLU A 323 -9.28 0.40 -7.80
N ALA A 324 -8.22 0.79 -8.51
CA ALA A 324 -8.11 2.09 -9.15
C ALA A 324 -9.06 2.21 -10.35
N GLU A 325 -9.11 1.19 -11.20
CA GLU A 325 -10.05 1.13 -12.34
C GLU A 325 -11.51 1.03 -11.84
N GLU A 326 -11.77 0.25 -10.78
CA GLU A 326 -13.11 0.22 -10.17
C GLU A 326 -13.51 1.57 -9.57
N LYS A 327 -12.57 2.30 -8.95
CA LYS A 327 -12.84 3.67 -8.49
C LYS A 327 -13.27 4.56 -9.65
N ASP A 328 -12.60 4.47 -10.80
CA ASP A 328 -12.90 5.28 -11.98
C ASP A 328 -14.29 4.95 -12.54
N ARG A 329 -14.67 3.67 -12.59
CA ARG A 329 -16.04 3.25 -12.98
C ARG A 329 -17.12 3.81 -12.06
N LEU A 330 -16.86 3.86 -10.76
CA LEU A 330 -17.77 4.47 -9.78
C LEU A 330 -17.80 6.01 -9.88
N ALA A 331 -16.78 6.61 -10.48
CA ALA A 331 -16.60 8.04 -10.63
C ALA A 331 -17.41 8.61 -11.81
N THR A 332 -17.52 7.85 -12.91
CA THR A 332 -18.25 8.26 -14.12
C THR A 332 -19.74 8.57 -13.89
N ASN A 333 -20.29 8.16 -12.75
CA ASN A 333 -21.70 8.31 -12.41
C ASN A 333 -22.00 9.48 -11.46
N LEU A 334 -21.01 10.27 -11.02
CA LEU A 334 -21.20 11.32 -9.99
C LEU A 334 -20.23 12.50 -10.15
N ASN A 335 -20.65 13.71 -9.76
CA ASN A 335 -19.78 14.87 -9.61
C ASN A 335 -18.72 14.60 -8.53
N LEU A 336 -17.47 14.41 -8.95
CA LEU A 336 -16.36 14.18 -8.05
C LEU A 336 -15.83 15.47 -7.46
N ARG A 337 -15.26 15.34 -6.26
CA ARG A 337 -14.58 16.43 -5.56
C ARG A 337 -13.19 16.60 -6.15
N ARG A 338 -12.91 17.79 -6.65
CA ARG A 338 -11.61 18.19 -7.22
C ARG A 338 -10.83 19.00 -6.20
N CYS A 339 -9.53 18.77 -6.16
CA CYS A 339 -8.62 19.66 -5.46
C CYS A 339 -8.46 20.95 -6.27
N SER A 340 -8.45 22.09 -5.59
CA SER A 340 -7.91 23.32 -6.17
C SER A 340 -6.40 23.32 -5.91
N ALA A 341 -5.62 23.16 -6.97
CA ALA A 341 -4.16 23.30 -6.95
C ALA A 341 -3.78 24.78 -7.09
#